data_AF-A0A953NIR7-F1
#
_entry.id   AF-A0A953NIR7-F1
#
_cell.length_a   1.000
_cell.length_b   1.000
_cell.length_c   1.000
_cell.angle_alpha   90.00
_cell.angle_beta   90.00
_cell.angle_gamma   90.00
#
_symmetry.space_group_name_H-M   'P 1'
#
loop_
_entity.id
_entity.type
_entity.pdbx_description
1 polymer ?
#
loop_
_entity_poly.entity_id
_entity_poly.type
_entity_poly.pdbx_seq_one_letter_code
_entity_poly.pdbx_strand_id
1 'polypeptide(L)'
;MCYFIFAETKNTINEKVIERNEQSSLYVQNLSYLVEIKDKNLYHISNGHCACDIAVSPHRLIDNVKDVLKNIEGDFDFIIIDSEKDDVEPLLEENKDFESFLSKFEELTINFNEFISKYPNQIKFDTLYKIKR
;
A
#
# COMPACT_ATOMS: atom_id res chain seq x y z
N MET A 1 12.60 8.99 -8.68
CA MET A 1 11.74 7.80 -8.60
C MET A 1 11.00 7.79 -7.29
N CYS A 2 9.77 8.25 -7.39
CA CYS A 2 8.80 8.36 -6.32
C CYS A 2 7.73 7.29 -6.56
N TYR A 3 7.23 6.68 -5.48
CA TYR A 3 6.26 5.61 -5.57
C TYR A 3 5.20 5.74 -4.50
N PHE A 4 4.03 5.21 -4.78
CA PHE A 4 2.92 5.12 -3.85
C PHE A 4 2.67 3.66 -3.49
N ILE A 5 2.49 3.38 -2.20
CA ILE A 5 2.29 2.01 -1.71
C ILE A 5 0.93 1.92 -1.04
N PHE A 6 0.07 1.04 -1.56
CA PHE A 6 -1.25 0.80 -1.00
C PHE A 6 -1.43 -0.66 -0.57
N ALA A 7 -2.16 -0.83 0.53
CA ALA A 7 -2.62 -2.13 1.01
C ALA A 7 -4.11 -2.05 1.35
N GLU A 8 -4.93 -2.81 0.63
CA GLU A 8 -6.37 -2.91 0.89
C GLU A 8 -6.67 -4.22 1.63
N THR A 9 -7.44 -4.14 2.71
CA THR A 9 -7.75 -5.30 3.56
C THR A 9 -9.08 -5.14 4.29
N LYS A 10 -9.69 -6.27 4.63
CA LYS A 10 -10.89 -6.32 5.49
C LYS A 10 -10.59 -6.02 6.95
N ASN A 11 -9.35 -6.17 7.39
CA ASN A 11 -8.96 -6.09 8.79
C ASN A 11 -8.23 -4.78 9.09
N THR A 12 -8.36 -4.31 10.34
CA THR A 12 -7.67 -3.10 10.78
C THR A 12 -6.23 -3.45 11.19
N ILE A 13 -5.26 -2.64 10.76
CA ILE A 13 -3.88 -2.77 11.24
C ILE A 13 -3.82 -2.29 12.69
N ASN A 14 -3.14 -3.04 13.55
CA ASN A 14 -2.99 -2.68 14.95
C ASN A 14 -2.26 -1.33 15.10
N GLU A 15 -2.86 -0.39 15.83
CA GLU A 15 -2.33 0.96 16.05
C GLU A 15 -0.87 0.96 16.55
N LYS A 16 -0.50 0.01 17.40
CA LYS A 16 0.88 -0.10 17.91
C LYS A 16 1.92 -0.38 16.82
N VAL A 17 1.49 -1.00 15.71
CA VAL A 17 2.33 -1.24 14.54
C VAL A 17 2.50 0.05 13.75
N ILE A 18 1.45 0.88 13.68
CA ILE A 18 1.49 2.19 13.04
C ILE A 18 2.44 3.09 13.83
N GLU A 19 2.17 3.31 15.12
CA GLU A 19 2.95 4.18 16.01
C GLU A 19 4.46 3.86 16.01
N ARG A 20 4.83 2.57 16.02
CA ARG A 20 6.26 2.19 16.02
C ARG A 20 6.96 2.44 14.69
N ASN A 21 6.25 2.37 13.57
CA ASN A 21 6.82 2.62 12.25
C ASN A 21 6.93 4.12 11.97
N GLU A 22 6.04 4.94 12.53
CA GLU A 22 6.14 6.41 12.45
C GLU A 22 7.43 6.94 13.10
N GLN A 23 7.93 6.30 14.17
CA GLN A 23 9.23 6.63 14.76
C GLN A 23 10.40 6.48 13.78
N SER A 24 10.23 5.63 12.76
CA SER A 24 11.21 5.41 11.68
C SER A 24 10.92 6.26 10.44
N SER A 25 9.99 7.22 10.54
CA SER A 25 9.47 8.04 9.44
C SER A 25 8.76 7.23 8.33
N LEU A 26 8.19 6.07 8.67
CA LEU A 26 7.24 5.36 7.81
C LEU A 26 5.83 5.55 8.38
N TYR A 27 5.02 6.35 7.70
CA TYR A 27 3.64 6.63 8.06
C TYR A 27 2.71 5.62 7.39
N VAL A 28 1.68 5.19 8.12
CA VAL A 28 0.65 4.29 7.61
C VAL A 28 -0.69 4.97 7.84
N GLN A 29 -1.26 5.54 6.79
CA GLN A 29 -2.50 6.31 6.85
C GLN A 29 -3.66 5.47 6.33
N ASN A 30 -4.76 5.42 7.09
CA ASN A 30 -5.99 4.81 6.61
C ASN A 30 -6.77 5.84 5.78
N LEU A 31 -6.97 5.57 4.50
CA LEU A 31 -7.65 6.44 3.55
C LEU A 31 -9.08 5.98 3.21
N SER A 32 -9.63 5.02 3.94
CA SER A 32 -10.95 4.43 3.66
C SER A 32 -12.12 5.40 3.67
N TYR A 33 -11.97 6.56 4.28
CA TYR A 33 -13.00 7.60 4.29
C TYR A 33 -12.92 8.55 3.09
N LEU A 34 -11.86 8.44 2.28
CA LEU A 34 -11.60 9.33 1.13
C LEU A 34 -12.01 8.71 -0.22
N VAL A 35 -12.10 7.38 -0.30
CA VAL A 35 -12.36 6.66 -1.54
C VAL A 35 -13.38 5.54 -1.34
N GLU A 36 -14.16 5.26 -2.38
CA GLU A 36 -15.03 4.08 -2.41
C GLU A 36 -14.17 2.85 -2.72
N ILE A 37 -14.18 1.88 -1.79
CA ILE A 37 -13.38 0.65 -1.81
C ILE A 37 -14.26 -0.54 -1.49
N LYS A 38 -13.92 -1.70 -2.05
CA LYS A 38 -14.69 -2.93 -1.86
C LYS A 38 -14.48 -3.52 -0.48
N ASP A 39 -13.24 -3.54 0.00
CA ASP A 39 -12.93 -3.94 1.36
C ASP A 39 -12.92 -2.74 2.30
N LYS A 40 -13.01 -3.00 3.61
CA LYS A 40 -13.28 -1.96 4.61
C LYS A 40 -12.13 -0.99 4.83
N ASN A 41 -10.88 -1.40 4.57
CA ASN A 41 -9.70 -0.64 4.95
C ASN A 41 -8.73 -0.48 3.75
N LEU A 42 -8.32 0.75 3.46
CA LEU A 42 -7.27 1.07 2.51
C LEU A 42 -6.17 1.82 3.26
N TYR A 43 -4.99 1.22 3.33
CA TYR A 43 -3.83 1.82 3.96
C TYR A 43 -2.86 2.32 2.91
N HIS A 44 -2.44 3.55 3.08
CA HIS A 44 -1.36 4.17 2.34
C HIS A 44 -0.09 4.17 3.20
N ILE A 45 1.00 3.64 2.67
CA ILE A 45 2.29 3.52 3.35
C ILE A 45 3.24 4.56 2.74
N SER A 46 3.57 5.61 3.51
CA SER A 46 4.32 6.78 3.04
C SER A 46 5.57 7.11 3.90
N ASN A 47 6.53 7.88 3.36
CA ASN A 47 7.64 8.46 4.14
C ASN A 47 7.34 9.92 4.54
N GLY A 48 6.13 10.39 4.21
CA GLY A 48 5.68 11.74 4.47
C GLY A 48 4.33 11.76 5.17
N HIS A 49 4.11 12.82 5.95
CA HIS A 49 2.94 12.99 6.80
C HIS A 49 1.72 13.52 6.06
N CYS A 50 1.91 14.16 4.92
CA CYS A 50 0.85 14.78 4.14
C CYS A 50 0.54 13.95 2.89
N ALA A 51 -0.70 14.06 2.42
CA ALA A 51 -1.06 13.60 1.07
C ALA A 51 -0.32 14.36 -0.04
N CYS A 52 0.59 15.28 0.27
CA CYS A 52 1.49 15.94 -0.68
C CYS A 52 2.91 15.34 -0.63
N ASP A 53 3.20 14.52 0.40
CA ASP A 53 4.49 13.90 0.69
C ASP A 53 4.40 12.37 0.50
N ILE A 54 3.61 11.94 -0.48
CA ILE A 54 3.13 10.56 -0.68
C ILE A 54 4.28 9.59 -1.10
N ALA A 55 5.47 10.10 -1.43
CA ALA A 55 6.52 9.30 -2.04
C ALA A 55 7.31 8.43 -1.04
N VAL A 56 7.25 7.10 -1.23
CA VAL A 56 8.15 6.13 -0.57
C VAL A 56 9.08 5.52 -1.58
N SER A 57 10.37 5.51 -1.29
CA SER A 57 11.26 4.58 -1.98
C SER A 57 11.00 3.17 -1.44
N PRO A 58 10.56 2.20 -2.26
CA PRO A 58 10.34 0.82 -1.82
C PRO A 58 11.63 0.13 -1.40
N HIS A 59 12.79 0.74 -1.68
CA HIS A 59 14.11 0.28 -1.27
C HIS A 59 14.60 0.91 0.05
N ARG A 60 13.92 1.96 0.54
CA ARG A 60 14.20 2.60 1.82
C ARG A 60 13.17 2.11 2.85
N LEU A 61 13.59 1.82 4.08
CA LEU A 61 12.72 1.30 5.14
C LEU A 61 12.02 -0.04 4.80
N ILE A 62 12.69 -0.90 4.03
CA ILE A 62 12.19 -2.23 3.63
C ILE A 62 11.67 -3.03 4.84
N ASP A 63 12.43 -3.03 5.93
CA ASP A 63 12.08 -3.79 7.13
C ASP A 63 10.82 -3.24 7.80
N ASN A 64 10.61 -1.92 7.79
CA ASN A 64 9.40 -1.28 8.30
C ASN A 64 8.19 -1.61 7.42
N VAL A 65 8.33 -1.55 6.09
CA VAL A 65 7.22 -1.97 5.20
C VAL A 65 6.90 -3.44 5.42
N LYS A 66 7.90 -4.31 5.49
CA LYS A 66 7.70 -5.74 5.81
C LYS A 66 7.03 -5.92 7.17
N ASP A 67 7.37 -5.10 8.16
CA ASP A 67 6.73 -5.13 9.47
C ASP A 67 5.25 -4.79 9.39
N VAL A 68 4.88 -3.70 8.70
CA VAL A 68 3.47 -3.35 8.45
C VAL A 68 2.72 -4.50 7.77
N LEU A 69 3.26 -5.01 6.66
CA LEU A 69 2.65 -6.11 5.90
C LEU A 69 2.50 -7.41 6.70
N LYS A 70 3.45 -7.70 7.61
CA LYS A 70 3.37 -8.86 8.52
C LYS A 70 2.23 -8.75 9.53
N ASN A 71 1.78 -7.55 9.85
CA ASN A 71 0.71 -7.32 10.82
C ASN A 71 -0.66 -7.05 10.17
N ILE A 72 -0.79 -7.16 8.84
CA ILE A 72 -2.10 -7.25 8.18
C ILE A 72 -2.65 -8.66 8.39
N GLU A 73 -3.79 -8.79 9.03
CA GLU A 73 -4.47 -10.07 9.23
C GLU A 73 -5.28 -10.46 7.98
N GLY A 74 -5.32 -11.76 7.67
CA GLY A 74 -6.07 -12.31 6.55
C GLY A 74 -5.52 -11.96 5.16
N ASP A 75 -6.29 -12.29 4.13
CA ASP A 75 -5.99 -11.91 2.74
C ASP A 75 -6.04 -10.38 2.59
N PHE A 76 -5.20 -9.85 1.71
CA PHE A 76 -5.14 -8.44 1.40
C PHE A 76 -4.59 -8.20 0.00
N ASP A 77 -4.92 -7.05 -0.56
CA ASP A 77 -4.45 -6.61 -1.86
C ASP A 77 -3.35 -5.58 -1.67
N PHE A 78 -2.30 -5.65 -2.49
CA PHE A 78 -1.13 -4.79 -2.37
C PHE A 78 -0.64 -4.30 -3.73
N ILE A 79 -0.30 -3.03 -3.82
CA ILE A 79 0.22 -2.44 -5.05
C ILE A 79 1.27 -1.35 -4.74
N ILE A 80 2.28 -1.27 -5.62
CA ILE A 80 3.24 -0.17 -5.67
C ILE A 80 3.07 0.51 -7.02
N ILE A 81 2.80 1.81 -7.02
CA ILE A 81 2.55 2.60 -8.22
C ILE A 81 3.73 3.53 -8.45
N ASP A 82 4.24 3.56 -9.67
CA ASP A 82 5.26 4.52 -10.09
C ASP A 82 4.65 5.90 -10.32
N SER A 83 4.93 6.84 -9.40
CA SER A 83 4.33 8.18 -9.44
C SER A 83 4.84 9.03 -10.60
N GLU A 84 5.92 8.62 -11.28
CA GLU A 84 6.39 9.31 -12.48
C GLU A 84 5.52 8.97 -13.71
N LYS A 85 4.73 7.90 -13.65
CA LYS A 85 3.87 7.44 -14.74
C LYS A 85 2.39 7.72 -14.50
N ASP A 86 1.97 7.63 -13.25
CA ASP A 86 0.56 7.76 -12.87
C ASP A 86 0.37 8.82 -11.79
N ASP A 87 -0.55 9.74 -12.06
CA ASP A 87 -0.96 10.76 -11.11
C ASP A 87 -2.01 10.17 -10.17
N VAL A 88 -1.60 9.85 -8.94
CA VAL A 88 -2.49 9.26 -7.91
C VAL A 88 -3.17 10.32 -7.06
N GLU A 89 -2.67 11.56 -7.06
CA GLU A 89 -3.30 12.70 -6.38
C GLU A 89 -4.78 12.91 -6.82
N PRO A 90 -5.13 12.85 -8.13
CA PRO A 90 -6.51 12.97 -8.59
C PRO A 90 -7.48 11.87 -8.11
N LEU A 91 -6.97 10.75 -7.59
CA LEU A 91 -7.78 9.66 -7.02
C LEU A 91 -8.11 9.91 -5.55
N LEU A 92 -7.25 10.63 -4.82
CA LEU A 92 -7.44 10.96 -3.41
C LEU A 92 -8.30 12.21 -3.20
N GLU A 93 -8.28 13.14 -4.17
CA GLU A 93 -8.97 14.45 -4.04
C GLU A 93 -10.42 14.46 -4.55
N GLU A 94 -10.76 13.62 -5.51
CA GLU A 94 -12.14 13.48 -6.02
C GLU A 94 -12.58 12.04 -5.79
N ASN A 95 -13.68 11.81 -5.05
CA ASN A 95 -14.30 10.50 -4.78
C ASN A 95 -14.43 9.64 -6.06
N LYS A 96 -13.33 8.99 -6.45
CA LYS A 96 -13.22 8.17 -7.64
C LYS A 96 -13.00 6.76 -7.16
N ASP A 97 -13.84 5.89 -7.70
CA ASP A 97 -13.87 4.46 -7.46
C ASP A 97 -12.46 3.86 -7.52
N PHE A 98 -11.93 3.45 -6.37
CA PHE A 98 -10.59 2.87 -6.27
C PHE A 98 -10.53 1.52 -6.97
N GLU A 99 -11.64 0.77 -7.02
CA GLU A 99 -11.72 -0.49 -7.77
C GLU A 99 -11.52 -0.25 -9.27
N SER A 100 -12.17 0.78 -9.81
CA SER A 100 -11.99 1.19 -11.21
C SER A 100 -10.54 1.55 -11.50
N PHE A 101 -9.84 2.16 -10.54
CA PHE A 101 -8.41 2.43 -10.68
C PHE A 101 -7.58 1.14 -10.65
N LEU A 102 -7.82 0.27 -9.67
CA LEU A 102 -7.13 -1.01 -9.52
C LEU A 102 -7.31 -1.93 -10.73
N SER A 103 -8.47 -1.86 -11.40
CA SER A 103 -8.80 -2.69 -12.57
C SER A 103 -7.87 -2.51 -13.78
N LYS A 104 -7.07 -1.43 -13.79
CA LYS A 104 -6.11 -1.13 -14.87
C LYS A 104 -4.81 -1.94 -14.76
N PHE A 105 -4.52 -2.49 -13.59
CA PHE A 105 -3.26 -3.17 -13.33
C PHE A 105 -3.36 -4.68 -13.57
N GLU A 106 -2.24 -5.30 -13.93
CA GLU A 106 -2.14 -6.75 -13.99
C GLU A 106 -2.36 -7.32 -12.57
N GLU A 107 -3.26 -8.30 -12.43
CA GLU A 107 -3.51 -8.96 -11.16
C GLU A 107 -2.66 -10.23 -11.03
N LEU A 108 -1.98 -10.38 -9.89
CA LEU A 108 -1.23 -11.59 -9.56
C LEU A 108 -1.59 -12.09 -8.17
N THR A 109 -2.00 -13.35 -8.07
CA THR A 109 -2.20 -14.01 -6.77
C THR A 109 -0.90 -14.64 -6.29
N ILE A 110 -0.54 -14.39 -5.03
CA ILE A 110 0.72 -14.88 -4.43
C ILE A 110 0.53 -15.17 -2.94
N ASN A 111 1.22 -16.18 -2.40
CA ASN A 111 1.22 -16.42 -0.95
C ASN A 111 2.07 -15.37 -0.22
N PHE A 112 1.65 -14.99 0.99
CA PHE A 112 2.35 -14.00 1.82
C PHE A 112 3.84 -14.29 2.01
N ASN A 113 4.23 -15.53 2.31
CA ASN A 113 5.63 -15.88 2.54
C ASN A 113 6.48 -15.70 1.28
N GLU A 114 5.93 -16.08 0.13
CA GLU A 114 6.58 -15.89 -1.16
C GLU A 114 6.72 -14.40 -1.47
N PHE A 115 5.65 -13.63 -1.30
CA PHE A 115 5.63 -12.19 -1.51
C PHE A 115 6.71 -11.46 -0.68
N ILE A 116 6.78 -11.74 0.63
CA ILE A 116 7.75 -11.12 1.54
C ILE A 116 9.20 -11.45 1.18
N SER A 117 9.46 -12.64 0.63
CA SER A 117 10.81 -13.03 0.17
C SER A 117 11.23 -12.29 -1.11
N LYS A 118 10.28 -11.95 -1.99
CA LYS A 118 10.50 -11.21 -3.23
C LYS A 118 10.57 -9.70 -3.03
N TYR A 119 9.85 -9.17 -2.05
CA TYR A 119 9.78 -7.73 -1.78
C TYR A 119 11.13 -7.14 -1.30
N PRO A 120 11.55 -5.96 -1.81
CA PRO A 120 10.97 -5.19 -2.93
C PRO A 120 11.60 -5.55 -4.30
N ASN A 121 12.71 -6.29 -4.31
CA ASN A 121 13.62 -6.36 -5.46
C ASN A 121 13.12 -7.23 -6.63
N GLN A 122 12.16 -8.12 -6.38
CA GLN A 122 11.66 -9.09 -7.37
C GLN A 122 10.16 -8.96 -7.64
N ILE A 123 9.53 -7.90 -7.12
CA ILE A 123 8.15 -7.55 -7.45
C ILE A 123 8.14 -6.49 -8.57
N LYS A 124 7.06 -6.48 -9.35
CA LYS A 124 6.81 -5.49 -10.38
C LYS A 124 6.01 -4.35 -9.76
N PHE A 125 6.31 -3.11 -10.16
CA PHE A 125 5.41 -2.00 -9.90
C PHE A 125 4.24 -2.05 -10.88
N ASP A 126 3.20 -1.29 -10.60
CA ASP A 126 1.98 -1.20 -11.40
C ASP A 126 1.33 -2.60 -11.58
N THR A 127 1.41 -3.42 -10.53
CA THR A 127 0.87 -4.78 -10.48
C THR A 127 0.13 -4.97 -9.18
N LEU A 128 -1.14 -5.41 -9.26
CA LEU A 128 -1.99 -5.65 -8.12
C LEU A 128 -1.76 -7.08 -7.58
N TYR A 129 -1.10 -7.18 -6.45
CA TYR A 129 -0.84 -8.45 -5.77
C TYR A 129 -2.01 -8.80 -4.86
N LYS A 130 -2.76 -9.86 -5.20
CA LYS A 130 -3.80 -10.47 -4.36
C LYS A 130 -3.11 -11.45 -3.40
N ILE A 131 -2.78 -11.01 -2.18
CA ILE A 131 -1.95 -11.77 -1.25
C ILE A 131 -2.79 -12.72 -0.40
N LYS A 132 -2.44 -14.01 -0.46
CA LYS A 132 -3.09 -15.10 0.28
C LYS A 132 -2.35 -15.43 1.57
N ARG A 133 -3.05 -15.44 2.70
CA ARG A 133 -2.51 -15.79 4.01
C ARG A 133 -2.92 -17.18 4.48
#